data_AF-A0A523SMP6-F1
#
_entry.id   AF-A0A523SMP6-F1
#
_cell.length_a   1.000
_cell.length_b   1.000
_cell.length_c   1.000
_cell.angle_alpha   90.00
_cell.angle_beta   90.00
_cell.angle_gamma   90.00
#
_symmetry.space_group_name_H-M   'P 1'
#
loop_
_entity.id
_entity.type
_entity.pdbx_description
1 polymer ?
#
loop_
_entity_poly.entity_id
_entity_poly.type
_entity_poly.pdbx_seq_one_letter_code
_entity_poly.pdbx_strand_id
1 'polypeptide(L)'
;MRMKVTMAIVALFLAFMAINTLPVQACELRGYTPGFWKQEQHFEYWPDGIEPYKFLGQYFMFPVEMIPINYTYDFLTDALRFRGGSDWKGGSRILLRAAVAALLNAMYFGVFEESECHSGYYYTPCEVIGLVSAALDSLDRGEMLSLAGELDFYNNQG
;
A
#
# COMPACT_ATOMS: atom_id res chain seq x y z
N MET A 1 4.40 -42.46 -78.25
CA MET A 1 4.48 -43.51 -77.20
C MET A 1 5.81 -43.30 -76.47
N ARG A 2 5.91 -42.87 -75.21
CA ARG A 2 5.05 -42.95 -74.03
C ARG A 2 5.09 -41.65 -73.21
N MET A 3 3.95 -41.37 -72.59
CA MET A 3 3.63 -40.33 -71.63
C MET A 3 4.36 -40.52 -70.28
N LYS A 4 4.84 -39.43 -69.66
CA LYS A 4 4.99 -39.31 -68.20
C LYS A 4 4.63 -37.88 -67.77
N VAL A 5 3.37 -37.71 -67.36
CA VAL A 5 2.94 -36.57 -66.57
C VAL A 5 3.48 -36.79 -65.15
N THR A 6 4.18 -35.81 -64.59
CA THR A 6 4.50 -35.82 -63.15
C THR A 6 4.18 -34.44 -62.60
N MET A 7 3.18 -34.47 -61.73
CA MET A 7 2.51 -33.39 -61.04
C MET A 7 3.48 -32.77 -60.01
N ALA A 8 3.77 -31.47 -60.11
CA ALA A 8 4.50 -30.74 -59.07
C ALA A 8 3.52 -29.76 -58.40
N ILE A 9 3.02 -30.17 -57.23
CA ILE A 9 2.27 -29.31 -56.31
C ILE A 9 3.30 -28.40 -55.64
N VAL A 10 3.28 -27.10 -55.96
CA VAL A 10 4.04 -26.09 -55.21
C VAL A 10 3.24 -25.77 -53.96
N ALA A 11 3.63 -26.37 -52.83
CA ALA A 11 3.08 -26.04 -51.52
C ALA A 11 3.56 -24.64 -51.11
N LEU A 12 2.63 -23.69 -51.04
CA LEU A 12 2.83 -22.36 -50.48
C LEU A 12 3.01 -22.49 -48.96
N PHE A 13 4.25 -22.44 -48.48
CA PHE A 13 4.54 -22.33 -47.05
C PHE A 13 4.22 -20.91 -46.57
N LEU A 14 2.99 -20.71 -46.08
CA LEU A 14 2.69 -19.58 -45.20
C LEU A 14 3.32 -19.87 -43.84
N ALA A 15 4.47 -19.28 -43.57
CA ALA A 15 5.04 -19.25 -42.23
C ALA A 15 4.14 -18.37 -41.35
N PHE A 16 3.25 -18.98 -40.59
CA PHE A 16 2.52 -18.30 -39.52
C PHE A 16 3.53 -18.08 -38.39
N MET A 17 4.06 -16.86 -38.28
CA MET A 17 4.84 -16.47 -37.11
C MET A 17 3.86 -16.44 -35.93
N ALA A 18 3.83 -17.50 -35.13
CA ALA A 18 3.14 -17.48 -33.86
C ALA A 18 3.87 -16.47 -32.97
N ILE A 19 3.26 -15.30 -32.76
CA ILE A 19 3.68 -14.40 -31.71
C ILE A 19 3.32 -15.11 -30.41
N ASN A 20 4.30 -15.78 -29.81
CA ASN A 20 4.20 -16.23 -28.43
C ASN A 20 4.13 -14.99 -27.55
N THR A 21 2.93 -14.46 -27.30
CA THR A 21 2.73 -13.46 -26.26
C THR A 21 3.00 -14.16 -24.95
N LEU A 22 4.17 -13.91 -24.36
CA LEU A 22 4.36 -14.19 -22.94
C LEU A 22 3.24 -13.48 -22.17
N PRO A 23 2.64 -14.12 -21.15
CA PRO A 23 1.65 -13.42 -20.34
C PRO A 23 2.31 -12.16 -19.79
N VAL A 24 1.75 -10.99 -20.12
CA VAL A 24 2.10 -9.74 -19.44
C VAL A 24 1.67 -9.95 -17.99
N GLN A 25 2.63 -10.09 -17.07
CA GLN A 25 2.33 -10.12 -15.65
C GLN A 25 1.64 -8.80 -15.33
N ALA A 26 0.41 -8.85 -14.82
CA ALA A 26 -0.25 -7.65 -14.33
C ALA A 26 0.38 -7.25 -13.00
N CYS A 27 0.66 -5.97 -12.88
CA CYS A 27 1.19 -5.29 -11.72
C CYS A 27 -0.02 -4.80 -10.92
N GLU A 28 0.00 -4.97 -9.61
CA GLU A 28 -1.18 -4.79 -8.76
C GLU A 28 -0.83 -3.98 -7.51
N LEU A 29 -1.83 -3.28 -6.98
CA LEU A 29 -1.73 -2.68 -5.65
C LEU A 29 -1.62 -3.78 -4.59
N ARG A 30 -0.84 -3.53 -3.55
CA ARG A 30 -0.54 -4.46 -2.45
C ARG A 30 -0.66 -3.73 -1.13
N GLY A 31 -1.22 -4.39 -0.11
CA GLY A 31 -1.33 -3.78 1.20
C GLY A 31 -1.88 -4.74 2.25
N TYR A 32 -1.21 -4.77 3.40
CA TYR A 32 -1.64 -5.50 4.58
C TYR A 32 -2.45 -4.61 5.54
N THR A 33 -3.49 -5.22 6.10
CA THR A 33 -4.41 -4.52 7.02
C THR A 33 -3.72 -4.13 8.33
N PRO A 34 -4.27 -3.15 9.09
CA PRO A 34 -3.82 -2.92 10.46
C PRO A 34 -3.90 -4.17 11.36
N GLY A 35 -4.82 -5.09 11.02
CA GLY A 35 -5.01 -6.36 11.70
C GLY A 35 -3.87 -7.35 11.48
N PHE A 36 -3.22 -7.31 10.32
CA PHE A 36 -2.01 -8.09 10.02
C PHE A 36 -0.82 -7.53 10.80
N TRP A 37 -0.53 -6.23 10.64
CA TRP A 37 0.67 -5.60 11.21
C TRP A 37 0.77 -5.68 12.73
N LYS A 38 -0.37 -5.69 13.44
CA LYS A 38 -0.39 -5.68 14.91
C LYS A 38 -0.12 -7.04 15.56
N GLN A 39 -0.08 -8.13 14.79
CA GLN A 39 0.15 -9.47 15.35
C GLN A 39 1.64 -9.72 15.50
N GLU A 40 2.06 -10.16 16.68
CA GLU A 40 3.47 -10.45 16.96
C GLU A 40 4.04 -11.49 15.99
N GLN A 41 3.24 -12.47 15.56
CA GLN A 41 3.65 -13.47 14.58
C GLN A 41 4.02 -12.90 13.20
N HIS A 42 3.67 -11.64 12.91
CA HIS A 42 3.99 -10.96 11.65
C HIS A 42 5.08 -9.90 11.81
N PHE A 43 5.71 -9.80 12.99
CA PHE A 43 6.78 -8.81 13.21
C PHE A 43 8.01 -9.05 12.33
N GLU A 44 8.19 -10.26 11.80
CA GLU A 44 9.24 -10.56 10.81
C GLU A 44 9.04 -9.82 9.47
N TYR A 45 7.83 -9.36 9.17
CA TYR A 45 7.52 -8.60 7.95
C TYR A 45 7.66 -7.09 8.14
N TRP A 46 7.96 -6.62 9.35
CA TRP A 46 8.15 -5.19 9.57
C TRP A 46 9.39 -4.71 8.79
N PRO A 47 9.29 -3.61 8.03
CA PRO A 47 10.42 -3.11 7.25
C PRO A 47 11.62 -2.75 8.12
N ASP A 48 12.82 -2.88 7.57
CA ASP A 48 14.05 -2.46 8.24
C ASP A 48 13.97 -0.98 8.65
N GLY A 49 14.41 -0.68 9.88
CA GLY A 49 14.43 0.68 10.41
C GLY A 49 13.13 1.15 11.08
N ILE A 50 12.04 0.38 10.99
CA ILE A 50 10.80 0.63 11.74
C ILE A 50 10.48 -0.58 12.64
N GLU A 51 10.44 -0.38 13.95
CA GLU A 51 10.24 -1.46 14.92
C GLU A 51 8.88 -1.34 15.63
N PRO A 52 8.25 -2.46 16.03
CA PRO A 52 6.95 -2.50 16.71
C PRO A 52 6.80 -1.57 17.91
N TYR A 53 7.89 -1.36 18.65
CA TYR A 53 7.94 -0.59 19.88
C TYR A 53 8.67 0.76 19.71
N LYS A 54 8.77 1.27 18.47
CA LYS A 54 9.09 2.69 18.25
C LYS A 54 7.89 3.57 18.56
N PHE A 55 8.15 4.80 18.93
CA PHE A 55 7.11 5.78 19.24
C PHE A 55 6.53 6.43 17.98
N LEU A 56 5.23 6.73 17.97
CA LEU A 56 4.56 7.43 16.87
C LEU A 56 5.24 8.76 16.50
N GLY A 57 5.69 9.51 17.51
CA GLY A 57 6.32 10.83 17.32
C GLY A 57 7.65 10.81 16.55
N GLN A 58 8.19 9.62 16.27
CA GLN A 58 9.36 9.47 15.39
C GLN A 58 9.00 9.54 13.90
N TYR A 59 7.72 9.32 13.54
CA TYR A 59 7.26 9.22 12.17
C TYR A 59 6.18 10.25 11.83
N PHE A 60 5.32 10.57 12.79
CA PHE A 60 4.23 11.52 12.61
C PHE A 60 4.44 12.76 13.47
N MET A 61 4.19 13.92 12.86
CA MET A 61 4.16 15.19 13.58
C MET A 61 2.75 15.44 14.10
N PHE A 62 2.66 16.00 15.30
CA PHE A 62 1.40 16.29 15.97
C PHE A 62 1.28 17.80 16.23
N PRO A 63 0.12 18.42 15.95
CA PRO A 63 -0.11 19.83 16.26
C PRO A 63 -0.10 20.08 17.77
N VAL A 64 0.20 21.32 18.18
CA VAL A 64 0.33 21.72 19.59
C VAL A 64 -0.93 21.45 20.40
N GLU A 65 -2.10 21.52 19.76
CA GLU A 65 -3.42 21.24 20.34
C GLU A 65 -3.60 19.78 20.76
N MET A 66 -2.78 18.87 20.21
CA MET A 66 -2.79 17.44 20.57
C MET A 66 -1.86 17.08 21.73
N ILE A 67 -1.05 18.02 22.23
CA ILE A 67 -0.16 17.79 23.40
C ILE A 67 -0.90 17.18 24.60
N PRO A 68 -2.12 17.61 24.98
CA PRO A 68 -2.82 17.02 26.12
C PRO A 68 -3.18 15.54 25.95
N ILE A 69 -3.20 15.02 24.71
CA ILE A 69 -3.49 13.62 24.40
C ILE A 69 -2.20 12.80 24.28
N ASN A 70 -1.10 13.45 23.87
CA ASN A 70 0.27 12.94 23.94
C ASN A 70 0.55 11.63 23.19
N TYR A 71 0.03 11.50 21.96
CA TYR A 71 0.32 10.37 21.07
C TYR A 71 1.81 10.16 20.76
N THR A 72 2.63 11.20 20.95
CA THR A 72 4.08 11.20 20.70
C THR A 72 4.80 9.99 21.29
N TYR A 73 4.34 9.46 22.43
CA TYR A 73 4.97 8.36 23.15
C TYR A 73 4.19 7.03 23.08
N ASP A 74 3.11 6.97 22.31
CA ASP A 74 2.45 5.69 22.05
C ASP A 74 3.28 4.88 21.06
N PHE A 75 3.37 3.57 21.28
CA PHE A 75 4.07 2.70 20.34
C PHE A 75 3.29 2.56 19.03
N LEU A 76 3.99 2.31 17.92
CA LEU A 76 3.36 1.99 16.64
C LEU A 76 2.36 0.83 16.74
N THR A 77 2.69 -0.18 17.54
CA THR A 77 1.78 -1.31 17.83
C THR A 77 0.53 -0.92 18.62
N ASP A 78 0.62 0.07 19.52
CA ASP A 78 -0.54 0.60 20.23
C ASP A 78 -1.46 1.37 19.28
N ALA A 79 -0.87 2.14 18.37
CA ALA A 79 -1.61 2.89 17.35
C ALA A 79 -2.43 1.98 16.43
N LEU A 80 -1.87 0.84 16.02
CA LEU A 80 -2.59 -0.19 15.25
C LEU A 80 -3.80 -0.78 15.99
N ARG A 81 -3.88 -0.59 17.32
CA ARG A 81 -4.96 -1.05 18.21
C ARG A 81 -5.90 0.06 18.65
N PHE A 82 -5.64 1.30 18.24
CA PHE A 82 -6.47 2.43 18.61
C PHE A 82 -7.94 2.22 18.26
N ARG A 83 -8.80 2.72 19.14
CA ARG A 83 -10.25 2.73 18.97
C ARG A 83 -10.71 4.14 18.63
N GLY A 84 -11.82 4.23 17.92
CA GLY A 84 -12.39 5.51 17.54
C GLY A 84 -13.02 6.31 18.67
N GLY A 85 -13.89 7.23 18.28
CA GLY A 85 -14.66 8.13 19.13
C GLY A 85 -15.51 9.06 18.28
N SER A 86 -16.46 9.75 18.91
CA SER A 86 -17.38 10.66 18.23
C SER A 86 -16.78 12.06 17.98
N ASP A 87 -15.69 12.41 18.65
CA ASP A 87 -15.01 13.70 18.54
C ASP A 87 -13.78 13.63 17.63
N TRP A 88 -13.11 14.77 17.43
CA TRP A 88 -11.90 14.86 16.61
C TRP A 88 -10.76 13.98 17.16
N LYS A 89 -10.69 13.78 18.48
CA LYS A 89 -9.74 12.83 19.11
C LYS A 89 -10.02 11.39 18.68
N GLY A 90 -11.30 11.05 18.54
CA GLY A 90 -11.73 9.79 17.94
C GLY A 90 -11.32 9.67 16.48
N GLY A 91 -11.43 10.75 15.72
CA GLY A 91 -10.95 10.86 14.35
C GLY A 91 -9.44 10.62 14.24
N SER A 92 -8.62 11.29 15.07
CA SER A 92 -7.17 11.16 15.06
C SER A 92 -6.72 9.74 15.35
N ARG A 93 -7.38 9.04 16.30
CA ARG A 93 -7.11 7.63 16.58
C ARG A 93 -7.43 6.70 15.42
N ILE A 94 -8.52 6.96 14.70
CA ILE A 94 -8.89 6.18 13.50
C ILE A 94 -7.87 6.42 12.39
N LEU A 95 -7.49 7.69 12.17
CA LEU A 95 -6.46 8.06 11.20
C LEU A 95 -5.12 7.41 11.52
N LEU A 96 -4.61 7.55 12.74
CA LEU A 96 -3.32 7.00 13.15
C LEU A 96 -3.26 5.48 13.02
N ARG A 97 -4.37 4.78 13.29
CA ARG A 97 -4.46 3.33 13.06
C ARG A 97 -4.28 2.96 11.59
N ALA A 98 -4.92 3.68 10.68
CA ALA A 98 -4.77 3.45 9.23
C ALA A 98 -3.40 3.93 8.73
N ALA A 99 -2.88 5.03 9.28
CA ALA A 99 -1.62 5.64 8.92
C ALA A 99 -0.41 4.76 9.23
N VAL A 100 -0.37 4.10 10.39
CA VAL A 100 0.74 3.18 10.71
C VAL A 100 0.77 2.00 9.75
N ALA A 101 -0.39 1.42 9.42
CA ALA A 101 -0.46 0.36 8.42
C ALA A 101 -0.03 0.85 7.03
N ALA A 102 -0.44 2.06 6.64
CA ALA A 102 -0.08 2.66 5.36
C ALA A 102 1.43 2.92 5.26
N LEU A 103 2.06 3.42 6.33
CA LEU A 103 3.50 3.65 6.37
C LEU A 103 4.27 2.32 6.25
N LEU A 104 3.85 1.29 6.98
CA LEU A 104 4.45 -0.04 6.91
C LEU A 104 4.29 -0.65 5.51
N ASN A 105 3.11 -0.54 4.90
CA ASN A 105 2.88 -1.01 3.53
C ASN A 105 3.74 -0.27 2.51
N ALA A 106 3.81 1.06 2.60
CA ALA A 106 4.64 1.89 1.73
C ALA A 106 6.13 1.53 1.80
N MET A 107 6.62 1.24 3.01
CA MET A 107 8.01 0.81 3.22
C MET A 107 8.25 -0.64 2.81
N TYR A 108 7.28 -1.54 3.01
CA TYR A 108 7.42 -2.97 2.73
C TYR A 108 7.34 -3.29 1.24
N PHE A 109 6.33 -2.76 0.54
CA PHE A 109 6.08 -3.06 -0.87
C PHE A 109 6.78 -2.08 -1.84
N GLY A 110 7.21 -0.91 -1.35
CA GLY A 110 7.58 0.21 -2.21
C GLY A 110 6.36 0.84 -2.87
N VAL A 111 6.57 1.90 -3.65
CA VAL A 111 5.50 2.58 -4.39
C VAL A 111 5.10 1.79 -5.63
N PHE A 112 3.81 1.73 -5.92
CA PHE A 112 3.29 1.12 -7.14
C PHE A 112 3.71 1.93 -8.38
N GLU A 113 4.28 1.26 -9.38
CA GLU A 113 4.70 1.89 -10.64
C GLU A 113 4.19 1.10 -11.84
N GLU A 114 3.15 1.61 -12.50
CA GLU A 114 2.50 0.95 -13.63
C GLU A 114 3.45 0.81 -14.84
N SER A 115 4.26 1.83 -15.11
CA SER A 115 5.17 1.84 -16.26
C SER A 115 6.29 0.82 -16.18
N GLU A 116 6.73 0.50 -14.96
CA GLU A 116 7.80 -0.48 -14.71
C GLU A 116 7.27 -1.87 -14.37
N CYS A 117 5.94 -1.98 -14.31
CA CYS A 117 5.23 -3.11 -13.80
C CYS A 117 5.67 -3.59 -12.41
N HIS A 118 5.75 -2.64 -11.48
CA HIS A 118 6.05 -2.92 -10.08
C HIS A 118 4.78 -2.93 -9.24
N SER A 119 4.44 -4.10 -8.68
CA SER A 119 3.37 -4.21 -7.69
C SER A 119 3.81 -3.58 -6.36
N GLY A 120 3.01 -2.67 -5.82
CA GLY A 120 3.43 -1.83 -4.70
C GLY A 120 2.25 -1.26 -3.90
N TYR A 121 2.56 -0.44 -2.91
CA TYR A 121 1.57 0.36 -2.20
C TYR A 121 1.32 1.67 -2.95
N TYR A 122 0.12 2.25 -2.79
CA TYR A 122 -0.28 3.43 -3.56
C TYR A 122 0.54 4.69 -3.24
N TYR A 123 0.86 4.89 -1.96
CA TYR A 123 1.63 6.05 -1.50
C TYR A 123 3.07 5.70 -1.18
N THR A 124 3.96 6.68 -1.33
CA THR A 124 5.29 6.65 -0.71
C THR A 124 5.20 6.88 0.81
N PRO A 125 6.24 6.49 1.58
CA PRO A 125 6.29 6.80 3.02
C PRO A 125 6.18 8.31 3.31
N CYS A 126 6.81 9.16 2.51
CA CYS A 126 6.79 10.61 2.68
C CYS A 126 5.39 11.20 2.45
N GLU A 127 4.65 10.71 1.46
CA GLU A 127 3.27 11.14 1.21
C GLU A 127 2.35 10.74 2.36
N VAL A 128 2.45 9.51 2.88
CA VAL A 128 1.67 9.08 4.05
C VAL A 128 1.91 10.03 5.24
N ILE A 129 3.17 10.33 5.56
CA ILE A 129 3.53 11.22 6.67
C ILE A 129 2.96 12.63 6.44
N GLY A 130 3.12 13.17 5.23
CA GLY A 130 2.65 14.52 4.88
C GLY A 130 1.14 14.66 4.94
N LEU A 131 0.40 13.73 4.33
CA LEU A 131 -1.07 13.70 4.34
C LEU A 131 -1.61 13.57 5.76
N VAL A 132 -1.02 12.68 6.56
CA VAL A 132 -1.45 12.47 7.95
C VAL A 132 -1.18 13.70 8.81
N SER A 133 -0.02 14.33 8.67
CA SER A 133 0.28 15.59 9.37
C SER A 133 -0.74 16.66 9.04
N ALA A 134 -1.06 16.86 7.75
CA ALA A 134 -2.03 17.87 7.31
C ALA A 134 -3.45 17.61 7.87
N ALA A 135 -3.89 16.34 7.86
CA ALA A 135 -5.20 15.97 8.41
C ALA A 135 -5.25 16.06 9.95
N LEU A 136 -4.14 15.83 10.64
CA LEU A 136 -4.06 16.04 12.09
C LEU A 136 -4.11 17.53 12.43
N ASP A 137 -3.39 18.37 11.68
CA ASP A 137 -3.33 19.83 11.87
C ASP A 137 -4.68 20.52 11.70
N SER A 138 -5.60 19.98 10.91
CA SER A 138 -6.93 20.59 10.73
C SER A 138 -7.83 20.47 11.95
N LEU A 139 -7.55 19.52 12.86
CA LEU A 139 -8.41 19.14 13.99
C LEU A 139 -9.86 18.81 13.57
N ASP A 140 -10.09 18.57 12.28
CA ASP A 140 -11.40 18.25 11.73
C ASP A 140 -11.59 16.73 11.66
N ARG A 141 -12.63 16.25 12.32
CA ARG A 141 -12.92 14.82 12.36
C ARG A 141 -13.25 14.28 10.96
N GLY A 142 -13.95 15.05 10.14
CA GLY A 142 -14.36 14.65 8.80
C GLY A 142 -13.16 14.42 7.89
N GLU A 143 -12.22 15.37 7.87
CA GLU A 143 -10.97 15.26 7.11
C GLU A 143 -10.13 14.05 7.57
N MET A 144 -9.96 13.87 8.88
CA MET A 144 -9.25 12.71 9.42
C MET A 144 -9.90 11.38 9.03
N LEU A 145 -11.23 11.30 9.04
CA LEU A 145 -11.94 10.10 8.62
C LEU A 145 -11.91 9.87 7.12
N SER A 146 -11.94 10.93 6.32
CA SER A 146 -11.82 10.84 4.86
C SER A 146 -10.47 10.24 4.50
N LEU A 147 -9.38 10.81 5.02
CA LEU A 147 -8.03 10.28 4.79
C LEU A 147 -7.88 8.86 5.39
N ALA A 148 -8.43 8.60 6.57
CA ALA A 148 -8.38 7.25 7.15
C ALA A 148 -9.09 6.22 6.27
N GLY A 149 -10.22 6.57 5.64
CA GLY A 149 -10.94 5.70 4.72
C GLY A 149 -10.17 5.43 3.43
N GLU A 150 -9.49 6.45 2.90
CA GLU A 150 -8.61 6.31 1.73
C GLU A 150 -7.40 5.40 2.03
N LEU A 151 -6.71 5.64 3.16
CA LEU A 151 -5.61 4.78 3.59
C LEU A 151 -6.08 3.36 3.89
N ASP A 152 -7.24 3.19 4.52
CA ASP A 152 -7.82 1.86 4.76
C ASP A 152 -8.11 1.14 3.44
N PHE A 153 -8.68 1.82 2.43
CA PHE A 153 -8.88 1.22 1.11
C PHE A 153 -7.59 0.63 0.52
N TYR A 154 -6.47 1.37 0.58
CA TYR A 154 -5.18 0.86 0.08
C TYR A 154 -4.53 -0.18 1.00
N ASN A 155 -4.75 -0.09 2.32
CA ASN A 155 -4.27 -1.10 3.28
C ASN A 155 -4.98 -2.47 3.12
N ASN A 156 -6.08 -2.54 2.37
CA ASN A 156 -6.85 -3.77 2.17
C ASN A 156 -6.66 -4.36 0.74
N GLN A 157 -5.50 -4.15 0.11
CA GLN A 157 -5.21 -4.62 -1.25
C GLN A 157 -4.56 -6.02 -1.34
N GLY A 158 -4.38 -6.75 -0.23
CA GLY A 158 -3.95 -8.17 -0.29
C GLY A 158 -3.51 -8.79 1.02
#